data_AF-A0A2T4K0Q6-F1
#
_entry.id   AF-A0A2T4K0Q6-F1
#
_cell.length_a   1.000
_cell.length_b   1.000
_cell.length_c   1.000
_cell.angle_alpha   90.00
_cell.angle_beta   90.00
_cell.angle_gamma   90.00
#
_symmetry.space_group_name_H-M   'P 1'
#
loop_
_entity.id
_entity.type
_entity.pdbx_description
1 polymer ?
#
loop_
_entity_poly.entity_id
_entity_poly.type
_entity_poly.pdbx_seq_one_letter_code
_entity_poly.pdbx_strand_id
1 'polypeptide(L)'
;MRRLTWWAATLAALALPAPLLAQDVTLTARGGGLSIEGALTGFDGEFYRVATRYGALTVDAAAVICDGPACPDLTAPLATIRLLGAAEPGNAILPRLLEAFAAAHGYRLDLTAAGDGFQARLDSAEGRPLAKLGFTPTPPEEALEALRSDAAELVLATEPAPGLTARVLALDALQPIVAPDNPLPRLSTRDLARALSGEVANWAELGGPDRPLVLHALPAADGLQAALAARLGRPVAATVTHPDLASLAEGVARDPYALAITGRSAQGTARALPLTDSCGFPLQPSPVAVKAGDYPLALPLYLLTPRRRLPLVARELLDFLSTPPAQQAIAAAGYIDRAPMRAALADGARLINAIRAVEDGSLPQLHRLAETMAGAERLSLSFRFDAEGALDPQGREALTDLARMIEIGQFRGQDIVLTGFSDGEDALARSERQAASVAAALAEAMTGPAPEETAIRSRGFGAALPMACDSTEAGRRLNRRVEVWLEPRVTGNPAP
;
A
#
# COMPACT_ATOMS: atom_id res chain seq x y z
N MET A 1 91.57 -52.35 -27.72
CA MET A 1 90.75 -51.36 -28.48
C MET A 1 89.44 -51.14 -27.74
N ARG A 2 89.10 -49.87 -27.43
CA ARG A 2 87.78 -49.26 -27.06
C ARG A 2 86.99 -49.86 -25.87
N ARG A 3 86.82 -49.16 -24.72
CA ARG A 3 85.85 -48.05 -24.40
C ARG A 3 84.39 -48.45 -24.72
N LEU A 4 83.35 -48.22 -23.90
CA LEU A 4 83.00 -47.09 -23.03
C LEU A 4 81.82 -47.51 -22.09
N THR A 5 81.84 -47.04 -20.85
CA THR A 5 80.75 -47.04 -19.85
C THR A 5 79.67 -46.02 -20.21
N TRP A 6 78.38 -46.37 -20.08
CA TRP A 6 77.27 -45.40 -20.12
C TRP A 6 76.43 -45.52 -18.84
N TRP A 7 76.39 -44.42 -18.09
CA TRP A 7 75.51 -44.18 -16.95
C TRP A 7 74.15 -43.67 -17.46
N ALA A 8 73.05 -44.22 -16.94
CA ALA A 8 71.71 -43.67 -17.15
C ALA A 8 71.30 -42.87 -15.91
N ALA A 9 71.21 -41.55 -16.06
CA ALA A 9 70.68 -40.64 -15.04
C ALA A 9 69.16 -40.52 -15.21
N THR A 10 68.41 -40.97 -14.21
CA THR A 10 66.97 -40.68 -14.04
C THR A 10 66.79 -39.28 -13.46
N LEU A 11 66.28 -38.35 -14.26
CA LEU A 11 65.77 -37.05 -13.79
C LEU A 11 64.37 -37.24 -13.21
N ALA A 12 64.23 -37.14 -11.90
CA ALA A 12 62.95 -36.99 -11.23
C ALA A 12 62.55 -35.49 -11.27
N ALA A 13 61.51 -35.16 -12.03
CA ALA A 13 60.92 -33.82 -12.03
C ALA A 13 60.20 -33.58 -10.69
N LEU A 14 60.79 -32.75 -9.83
CA LEU A 14 60.10 -32.18 -8.67
C LEU A 14 59.05 -31.20 -9.17
N ALA A 15 57.77 -31.60 -9.15
CA ALA A 15 56.65 -30.68 -9.17
C ALA A 15 56.55 -30.01 -7.80
N LEU A 16 57.06 -28.78 -7.70
CA LEU A 16 56.82 -27.91 -6.55
C LEU A 16 55.33 -27.49 -6.56
N PRO A 17 54.58 -27.63 -5.46
CA PRO A 17 53.25 -27.04 -5.34
C PRO A 17 53.41 -25.53 -5.30
N ALA A 18 52.89 -24.82 -6.31
CA ALA A 18 52.75 -23.38 -6.24
C ALA A 18 51.79 -23.05 -5.09
N PRO A 19 52.13 -22.12 -4.17
CA PRO A 19 51.18 -21.67 -3.17
C PRO A 19 49.98 -21.06 -3.92
N LEU A 20 48.78 -21.56 -3.65
CA LEU A 20 47.54 -20.85 -3.94
C LEU A 20 47.60 -19.54 -3.15
N LEU A 21 48.06 -18.48 -3.80
CA LEU A 21 47.92 -17.12 -3.26
C LEU A 21 46.43 -16.91 -3.05
N ALA A 22 46.04 -16.67 -1.80
CA ALA A 22 44.73 -16.12 -1.50
C ALA A 22 44.65 -14.79 -2.25
N GLN A 23 43.79 -14.73 -3.26
CA GLN A 23 43.67 -13.57 -4.13
C GLN A 23 42.71 -12.56 -3.46
N ASP A 24 43.12 -11.29 -3.44
CA ASP A 24 42.39 -10.22 -2.78
C ASP A 24 41.14 -9.83 -3.59
N VAL A 25 40.10 -9.44 -2.86
CA VAL A 25 38.86 -8.85 -3.40
C VAL A 25 38.56 -7.55 -2.67
N THR A 26 37.98 -6.63 -3.42
CA THR A 26 37.40 -5.39 -2.92
C THR A 26 35.89 -5.48 -3.11
N LEU A 27 35.14 -5.55 -2.00
CA LEU A 27 33.70 -5.52 -2.00
C LEU A 27 33.22 -4.09 -1.72
N THR A 28 32.68 -3.43 -2.74
CA THR A 28 32.19 -2.04 -2.62
C THR A 28 30.67 -2.03 -2.55
N ALA A 29 30.09 -1.34 -1.56
CA ALA A 29 28.64 -1.19 -1.47
C ALA A 29 28.08 -0.45 -2.69
N ARG A 30 26.92 -0.88 -3.20
CA ARG A 30 26.32 -0.34 -4.45
C ARG A 30 25.97 1.15 -4.39
N GLY A 31 25.61 1.67 -3.21
CA GLY A 31 25.31 3.10 -3.01
C GLY A 31 26.55 3.98 -2.88
N GLY A 32 27.76 3.42 -2.99
CA GLY A 32 29.00 4.10 -2.65
C GLY A 32 29.18 4.28 -1.13
N GLY A 33 30.40 4.56 -0.70
CA GLY A 33 30.68 4.98 0.69
C GLY A 33 31.16 3.89 1.66
N LEU A 34 31.12 2.61 1.28
CA LEU A 34 31.73 1.53 2.07
C LEU A 34 32.48 0.56 1.14
N SER A 35 33.74 0.29 1.46
CA SER A 35 34.58 -0.68 0.77
C SER A 35 35.23 -1.63 1.78
N ILE A 36 35.19 -2.92 1.47
CA ILE A 36 35.76 -3.99 2.27
C ILE A 36 36.85 -4.66 1.44
N GLU A 37 38.09 -4.57 1.90
CA GLU A 37 39.23 -5.25 1.29
C GLU A 37 39.62 -6.48 2.11
N GLY A 38 39.87 -7.59 1.43
CA GLY A 38 40.37 -8.81 2.05
C GLY A 38 40.45 -9.98 1.08
N ALA A 39 40.86 -11.14 1.57
CA ALA A 39 40.97 -12.34 0.76
C ALA A 39 39.63 -13.09 0.70
N LEU A 40 39.15 -13.42 -0.50
CA LEU A 40 37.94 -14.23 -0.65
C LEU A 40 38.21 -15.66 -0.16
N THR A 41 37.47 -16.10 0.85
CA THR A 41 37.57 -17.44 1.44
C THR A 41 36.45 -18.38 1.00
N GLY A 42 35.36 -17.85 0.46
CA GLY A 42 34.30 -18.66 -0.13
C GLY A 42 33.18 -17.83 -0.76
N PHE A 43 32.44 -18.45 -1.67
CA PHE A 43 31.21 -17.92 -2.26
C PHE A 43 30.24 -19.08 -2.47
N ASP A 44 29.00 -18.96 -1.97
CA ASP A 44 27.97 -20.00 -2.06
C ASP A 44 26.87 -19.69 -3.09
N GLY A 45 27.05 -18.63 -3.89
CA GLY A 45 26.05 -18.13 -4.83
C GLY A 45 25.26 -16.94 -4.28
N GLU A 46 25.25 -16.72 -2.97
CA GLU A 46 24.46 -15.68 -2.32
C GLU A 46 25.30 -14.79 -1.39
N PHE A 47 26.34 -15.34 -0.75
CA PHE A 47 27.18 -14.62 0.19
C PHE A 47 28.67 -14.79 -0.13
N TYR A 48 29.40 -13.68 -0.15
CA TYR A 48 30.86 -13.67 -0.10
C TYR A 48 31.33 -13.86 1.33
N ARG A 49 32.27 -14.78 1.55
CA ARG A 49 33.04 -14.88 2.79
C ARG A 49 34.42 -14.31 2.55
N VAL A 50 34.77 -13.24 3.24
CA VAL A 50 36.04 -12.53 3.06
C VAL A 50 36.81 -12.48 4.37
N ALA A 51 38.07 -12.88 4.34
CA ALA A 51 39.00 -12.69 5.45
C ALA A 51 39.57 -11.27 5.38
N THR A 52 39.16 -10.41 6.31
CA THR A 52 39.67 -9.04 6.41
C THR A 52 40.66 -8.90 7.55
N ARG A 53 41.34 -7.76 7.63
CA ARG A 53 42.21 -7.42 8.78
C ARG A 53 41.49 -7.39 10.13
N TYR A 54 40.15 -7.32 10.12
CA TYR A 54 39.30 -7.27 11.31
C TYR A 54 38.63 -8.61 11.63
N GLY A 55 38.92 -9.65 10.85
CA GLY A 55 38.30 -10.97 10.96
C GLY A 55 37.50 -11.36 9.72
N ALA A 56 36.90 -12.54 9.78
CA ALA A 56 36.05 -13.05 8.70
C ALA A 56 34.72 -12.29 8.66
N LEU A 57 34.35 -11.80 7.49
CA LEU A 57 33.06 -11.17 7.21
C LEU A 57 32.29 -12.01 6.20
N THR A 58 30.98 -12.12 6.41
CA THR A 58 30.05 -12.68 5.43
C THR A 58 29.19 -11.55 4.90
N VAL A 59 29.23 -11.34 3.59
CA VAL A 59 28.62 -10.19 2.92
C VAL A 59 27.66 -10.72 1.85
N ASP A 60 26.42 -10.23 1.85
CA ASP A 60 25.44 -10.56 0.80
C ASP A 60 26.01 -10.11 -0.56
N ALA A 61 26.17 -11.04 -1.50
CA ALA A 61 26.76 -10.77 -2.80
C ALA A 61 25.91 -9.83 -3.65
N ALA A 62 24.61 -9.74 -3.35
CA ALA A 62 23.77 -8.73 -3.94
C ALA A 62 24.02 -7.33 -3.34
N ALA A 63 24.55 -7.16 -2.14
CA ALA A 63 24.75 -5.83 -1.54
C ALA A 63 26.01 -5.10 -2.02
N VAL A 64 26.94 -5.84 -2.63
CA VAL A 64 28.28 -5.33 -2.98
C VAL A 64 28.65 -5.67 -4.42
N ILE A 65 29.52 -4.85 -4.98
CA ILE A 65 30.19 -5.12 -6.25
C ILE A 65 31.56 -5.67 -5.90
N CYS A 66 31.85 -6.88 -6.38
CA CYS A 66 33.14 -7.53 -6.19
C CYS A 66 34.07 -7.09 -7.33
N ASP A 67 35.17 -6.42 -6.98
CA ASP A 67 36.28 -6.11 -7.87
C ASP A 67 37.53 -6.86 -7.40
N GLY A 68 38.25 -7.52 -8.30
CA GLY A 68 39.47 -8.25 -7.99
C GLY A 68 39.59 -9.61 -8.70
N PRO A 69 40.80 -10.19 -8.77
CA PRO A 69 41.07 -11.40 -9.53
C PRO A 69 40.46 -12.67 -8.90
N ALA A 70 40.14 -12.64 -7.60
CA ALA A 70 39.43 -13.73 -6.92
C ALA A 70 37.90 -13.64 -7.02
N CYS A 71 37.36 -12.53 -7.54
CA CYS A 71 35.93 -12.44 -7.73
C CYS A 71 35.51 -13.55 -8.69
N PRO A 72 34.58 -14.44 -8.26
CA PRO A 72 34.09 -15.47 -9.16
C PRO A 72 33.56 -14.78 -10.42
N ASP A 73 33.88 -15.31 -11.60
CA ASP A 73 33.50 -14.79 -12.93
C ASP A 73 31.99 -14.93 -13.22
N LEU A 74 31.22 -14.88 -12.13
CA LEU A 74 29.79 -14.77 -12.06
C LEU A 74 29.55 -13.28 -11.91
N THR A 75 29.41 -12.60 -13.05
CA THR A 75 28.59 -11.38 -13.08
C THR A 75 27.34 -11.72 -12.28
N ALA A 76 27.18 -11.13 -11.08
CA ALA A 76 26.05 -11.43 -10.22
C ALA A 76 24.81 -11.34 -11.12
N PRO A 77 24.01 -12.42 -11.24
CA PRO A 77 22.99 -12.51 -12.27
C PRO A 77 22.13 -11.26 -12.17
N LEU A 78 22.05 -10.53 -13.28
CA LEU A 78 21.32 -9.26 -13.33
C LEU A 78 19.91 -9.50 -12.81
N ALA A 79 19.57 -8.88 -11.68
CA ALA A 79 18.29 -9.11 -11.03
C ALA A 79 17.17 -8.79 -12.01
N THR A 80 16.33 -9.78 -12.32
CA THR A 80 15.16 -9.59 -13.18
C THR A 80 13.93 -9.57 -12.27
N ILE A 81 13.16 -8.50 -12.34
CA ILE A 81 11.95 -8.30 -11.53
C ILE A 81 10.77 -8.16 -12.47
N ARG A 82 9.92 -9.17 -12.49
CA ARG A 82 8.70 -9.21 -13.30
C ARG A 82 7.52 -8.81 -12.42
N LEU A 83 6.88 -7.72 -12.79
CA LEU A 83 5.68 -7.19 -12.17
C LEU A 83 4.49 -7.45 -13.09
N LEU A 84 3.45 -8.08 -12.57
CA LEU A 84 2.20 -8.33 -13.32
C LEU A 84 1.02 -7.64 -12.62
N GLY A 85 -0.11 -7.51 -13.31
CA GLY A 85 -1.39 -7.18 -12.65
C GLY A 85 -2.16 -6.02 -13.28
N ALA A 86 -2.81 -5.21 -12.44
CA ALA A 86 -3.77 -4.20 -12.88
C ALA A 86 -3.15 -3.12 -13.76
N ALA A 87 -3.69 -2.95 -14.97
CA ALA A 87 -3.08 -2.19 -16.07
C ALA A 87 -2.92 -0.69 -15.76
N GLU A 88 -4.04 -0.01 -15.51
CA GLU A 88 -4.07 1.44 -15.27
C GLU A 88 -3.26 1.86 -14.05
N PRO A 89 -3.45 1.29 -12.84
CA PRO A 89 -2.61 1.67 -11.70
C PRO A 89 -1.15 1.27 -11.89
N GLY A 90 -0.85 0.17 -12.58
CA GLY A 90 0.52 -0.26 -12.83
C GLY A 90 1.27 0.70 -13.75
N ASN A 91 0.63 1.12 -14.85
CA ASN A 91 1.20 2.07 -15.80
C ASN A 91 1.27 3.51 -15.25
N ALA A 92 0.39 3.88 -14.33
CA ALA A 92 0.41 5.20 -13.71
C ALA A 92 1.43 5.30 -12.56
N ILE A 93 1.44 4.32 -11.64
CA ILE A 93 2.21 4.40 -10.39
C ILE A 93 3.65 3.94 -10.58
N LEU A 94 3.88 2.78 -11.22
CA LEU A 94 5.18 2.12 -11.18
C LEU A 94 6.29 2.91 -11.87
N PRO A 95 6.10 3.55 -13.05
CA PRO A 95 7.15 4.36 -13.67
C PRO A 95 7.61 5.51 -12.77
N ARG A 96 6.67 6.28 -12.20
CA ARG A 96 6.97 7.41 -11.28
C ARG A 96 7.65 6.95 -10.01
N LEU A 97 7.22 5.79 -9.50
CA LEU A 97 7.83 5.18 -8.32
C LEU A 97 9.27 4.73 -8.59
N LEU A 98 9.54 4.15 -9.77
CA LEU A 98 10.89 3.74 -10.18
C LEU A 98 11.79 4.95 -10.40
N GLU A 99 11.28 6.04 -10.97
CA GLU A 99 12.01 7.31 -11.10
C GLU A 99 12.42 7.85 -9.72
N ALA A 100 11.47 7.89 -8.77
CA ALA A 100 11.74 8.34 -7.41
C ALA A 100 12.71 7.40 -6.67
N PHE A 101 12.57 6.09 -6.85
CA PHE A 101 13.46 5.07 -6.28
C PHE A 101 14.90 5.24 -6.79
N ALA A 102 15.06 5.41 -8.11
CA ALA A 102 16.35 5.61 -8.73
C ALA A 102 17.00 6.90 -8.24
N ALA A 103 16.24 8.00 -8.18
CA ALA A 103 16.72 9.27 -7.65
C ALA A 103 17.18 9.17 -6.18
N ALA A 104 16.42 8.47 -5.33
CA ALA A 104 16.74 8.31 -3.92
C ALA A 104 18.03 7.51 -3.66
N HIS A 105 18.40 6.62 -4.59
CA HIS A 105 19.59 5.76 -4.47
C HIS A 105 20.75 6.19 -5.40
N GLY A 106 20.60 7.29 -6.14
CA GLY A 106 21.62 7.75 -7.10
C GLY A 106 21.79 6.82 -8.32
N TYR A 107 20.76 6.06 -8.67
CA TYR A 107 20.76 5.16 -9.83
C TYR A 107 20.37 5.90 -11.10
N ARG A 108 20.85 5.37 -12.24
CA ARG A 108 20.36 5.76 -13.55
C ARG A 108 19.22 4.82 -13.95
N LEU A 109 18.11 5.41 -14.37
CA LEU A 109 16.92 4.68 -14.83
C LEU A 109 16.72 4.92 -16.32
N ASP A 110 16.55 3.82 -17.04
CA ASP A 110 16.20 3.80 -18.45
C ASP A 110 14.84 3.10 -18.59
N LEU A 111 13.78 3.87 -18.88
CA LEU A 111 12.40 3.41 -18.99
C LEU A 111 11.97 3.40 -20.45
N THR A 112 11.38 2.30 -20.89
CA THR A 112 10.90 2.10 -22.26
C THR A 112 9.52 1.46 -22.27
N ALA A 113 8.61 1.98 -23.09
CA ALA A 113 7.30 1.35 -23.28
C ALA A 113 7.46 -0.03 -23.93
N ALA A 114 6.64 -1.00 -23.51
CA ALA A 114 6.69 -2.37 -24.01
C ALA A 114 5.29 -3.00 -24.01
N GLY A 115 4.68 -3.11 -25.20
CA GLY A 115 3.28 -3.51 -25.32
C GLY A 115 2.37 -2.55 -24.54
N ASP A 116 1.46 -3.11 -23.73
CA ASP A 116 0.59 -2.36 -22.84
C ASP A 116 1.24 -2.02 -21.48
N GLY A 117 2.53 -2.37 -21.31
CA GLY A 117 3.31 -2.11 -20.10
C GLY A 117 4.62 -1.39 -20.40
N PHE A 118 5.66 -1.70 -19.61
CA PHE A 118 6.98 -1.09 -19.77
C PHE A 118 8.12 -2.03 -19.34
N GLN A 119 9.32 -1.71 -19.80
CA GLN A 119 10.59 -2.27 -19.34
C GLN A 119 11.46 -1.16 -18.77
N ALA A 120 12.18 -1.47 -17.72
CA ALA A 120 13.08 -0.57 -17.01
C ALA A 120 14.44 -1.24 -16.80
N ARG A 121 15.51 -0.46 -16.94
CA ARG A 121 16.86 -0.87 -16.56
C ARG A 121 17.41 0.12 -15.54
N LEU A 122 17.89 -0.42 -14.43
CA LEU A 122 18.57 0.34 -13.38
C LEU A 122 20.07 0.08 -13.46
N ASP A 123 20.85 1.16 -13.47
CA ASP A 123 22.30 1.12 -13.38
C ASP A 123 22.79 1.93 -12.17
N SER A 124 23.99 1.62 -11.67
CA SER A 124 24.67 2.47 -10.69
C SER A 124 25.05 3.83 -11.30
N ALA A 125 25.50 4.77 -10.46
CA ALA A 125 26.01 6.05 -10.92
C ALA A 125 27.16 5.89 -11.95
N GLU A 126 27.98 4.85 -11.82
CA GLU A 126 29.09 4.48 -12.70
C GLU A 126 28.65 3.71 -13.96
N GLY A 127 27.38 3.31 -14.04
CA GLY A 127 26.79 2.66 -15.23
C GLY A 127 26.91 1.13 -15.21
N ARG A 128 27.14 0.54 -14.03
CA ARG A 128 27.08 -0.91 -13.85
C ARG A 128 25.62 -1.34 -13.75
N PRO A 129 25.15 -2.33 -14.53
CA PRO A 129 23.75 -2.74 -14.51
C PRO A 129 23.39 -3.42 -13.17
N LEU A 130 22.29 -2.99 -12.55
CA LEU A 130 21.82 -3.45 -11.24
C LEU A 130 20.60 -4.36 -11.34
N ALA A 131 19.62 -3.98 -12.16
CA ALA A 131 18.41 -4.76 -12.37
C ALA A 131 17.73 -4.45 -13.71
N LYS A 132 16.95 -5.42 -14.20
CA LYS A 132 15.91 -5.24 -15.21
C LYS A 132 14.56 -5.43 -14.55
N LEU A 133 13.64 -4.52 -14.79
CA LEU A 133 12.27 -4.61 -14.32
C LEU A 133 11.34 -4.57 -15.51
N GLY A 134 10.27 -5.35 -15.48
CA GLY A 134 9.23 -5.31 -16.50
C GLY A 134 7.87 -5.30 -15.84
N PHE A 135 6.98 -4.43 -16.31
CA PHE A 135 5.57 -4.48 -15.96
C PHE A 135 4.76 -4.97 -17.16
N THR A 136 3.87 -5.92 -16.93
CA THR A 136 2.93 -6.40 -17.93
C THR A 136 1.53 -6.45 -17.34
N PRO A 137 0.56 -5.71 -17.91
CA PRO A 137 -0.84 -5.87 -17.56
C PRO A 137 -1.27 -7.32 -17.67
N THR A 138 -1.90 -7.86 -16.64
CA THR A 138 -2.30 -9.28 -16.60
C THR A 138 -3.54 -9.44 -15.74
N PRO A 139 -4.57 -10.19 -16.19
CA PRO A 139 -5.76 -10.47 -15.39
C PRO A 139 -5.42 -11.09 -14.03
N PRO A 140 -6.23 -10.85 -12.98
CA PRO A 140 -5.88 -11.24 -11.61
C PRO A 140 -5.55 -12.73 -11.44
N GLU A 141 -6.33 -13.63 -12.05
CA GLU A 141 -6.14 -15.08 -11.92
C GLU A 141 -4.79 -15.53 -12.50
N GLU A 142 -4.45 -15.07 -13.70
CA GLU A 142 -3.20 -15.39 -14.39
C GLU A 142 -1.99 -14.77 -13.68
N ALA A 143 -2.10 -13.52 -13.22
CA ALA A 143 -1.03 -12.86 -12.48
C ALA A 143 -0.72 -13.58 -11.16
N LEU A 144 -1.74 -14.03 -10.43
CA LEU A 144 -1.58 -14.78 -9.18
C LEU A 144 -0.96 -16.15 -9.41
N GLU A 145 -1.35 -16.84 -10.49
CA GLU A 145 -0.74 -18.12 -10.84
C GLU A 145 0.75 -17.95 -11.18
N ALA A 146 1.08 -16.94 -12.00
CA ALA A 146 2.46 -16.62 -12.33
C ALA A 146 3.31 -16.30 -11.09
N LEU A 147 2.74 -15.63 -10.08
CA LEU A 147 3.43 -15.36 -8.82
C LEU A 147 3.68 -16.64 -8.00
N ARG A 148 2.72 -17.58 -8.00
CA ARG A 148 2.85 -18.88 -7.31
C ARG A 148 3.83 -19.81 -8.02
N SER A 149 3.93 -19.74 -9.34
CA SER A 149 4.77 -20.59 -10.17
C SER A 149 6.18 -20.02 -10.44
N ASP A 150 6.61 -18.97 -9.74
CA ASP A 150 7.91 -18.29 -9.93
C ASP A 150 8.10 -17.67 -11.35
N ALA A 151 7.00 -17.42 -12.06
CA ALA A 151 7.00 -16.68 -13.31
C ALA A 151 6.96 -15.16 -13.08
N ALA A 152 6.67 -14.70 -11.85
CA ALA A 152 6.71 -13.30 -11.44
C ALA A 152 7.30 -13.11 -10.03
N GLU A 153 7.83 -11.91 -9.78
CA GLU A 153 8.35 -11.50 -8.47
C GLU A 153 7.30 -10.74 -7.67
N LEU A 154 6.49 -9.92 -8.35
CA LEU A 154 5.52 -9.00 -7.76
C LEU A 154 4.21 -8.99 -8.56
N VAL A 155 3.08 -8.84 -7.87
CA VAL A 155 1.78 -8.61 -8.53
C VAL A 155 1.11 -7.38 -7.95
N LEU A 156 0.64 -6.48 -8.81
CA LEU A 156 -0.23 -5.37 -8.45
C LEU A 156 -1.69 -5.81 -8.54
N ALA A 157 -2.38 -5.86 -7.41
CA ALA A 157 -3.74 -6.40 -7.29
C ALA A 157 -4.69 -5.41 -6.61
N THR A 158 -5.99 -5.60 -6.82
CA THR A 158 -7.08 -4.87 -6.15
C THR A 158 -7.62 -5.60 -4.91
N GLU A 159 -7.17 -6.83 -4.68
CA GLU A 159 -7.55 -7.68 -3.56
C GLU A 159 -6.33 -8.41 -2.98
N PRO A 160 -6.30 -8.69 -1.66
CA PRO A 160 -5.29 -9.55 -1.08
C PRO A 160 -5.50 -11.01 -1.52
N ALA A 161 -4.43 -11.80 -1.53
CA ALA A 161 -4.48 -13.20 -1.92
C ALA A 161 -3.99 -14.13 -0.78
N PRO A 162 -4.74 -15.20 -0.43
CA PRO A 162 -4.31 -16.18 0.56
C PRO A 162 -2.96 -16.81 0.21
N GLY A 163 -2.15 -17.07 1.24
CA GLY A 163 -0.82 -17.68 1.10
C GLY A 163 0.28 -16.72 0.63
N LEU A 164 -0.08 -15.51 0.18
CA LEU A 164 0.85 -14.46 -0.23
C LEU A 164 0.99 -13.39 0.85
N THR A 165 2.02 -12.57 0.74
CA THR A 165 2.17 -11.35 1.54
C THR A 165 1.57 -10.20 0.74
N ALA A 166 0.64 -9.46 1.35
CA ALA A 166 0.03 -8.28 0.73
C ALA A 166 0.48 -7.02 1.47
N ARG A 167 0.95 -6.02 0.73
CA ARG A 167 1.24 -4.67 1.22
C ARG A 167 0.40 -3.67 0.46
N VAL A 168 -0.17 -2.67 1.13
CA VAL A 168 -0.89 -1.60 0.43
C VAL A 168 0.15 -0.71 -0.25
N LEU A 169 0.07 -0.60 -1.58
CA LEU A 169 0.90 0.30 -2.36
C LEU A 169 0.30 1.70 -2.35
N ALA A 170 -0.98 1.80 -2.71
CA ALA A 170 -1.73 3.03 -2.86
C ALA A 170 -3.22 2.78 -2.61
N LEU A 171 -4.00 3.84 -2.57
CA LEU A 171 -5.46 3.80 -2.52
C LEU A 171 -6.03 4.54 -3.74
N ASP A 172 -7.20 4.13 -4.17
CA ASP A 172 -8.09 4.93 -5.01
C ASP A 172 -9.46 5.04 -4.33
N ALA A 173 -10.32 5.93 -4.82
CA ALA A 173 -11.69 6.06 -4.39
C ALA A 173 -12.62 5.70 -5.54
N LEU A 174 -13.29 4.55 -5.46
CA LEU A 174 -14.30 4.17 -6.43
C LEU A 174 -15.53 5.04 -6.24
N GLN A 175 -15.98 5.68 -7.31
CA GLN A 175 -17.10 6.61 -7.27
C GLN A 175 -18.04 6.36 -8.46
N PRO A 176 -19.35 6.53 -8.27
CA PRO A 176 -20.27 6.53 -9.38
C PRO A 176 -20.03 7.75 -10.26
N ILE A 177 -20.02 7.52 -11.57
CA ILE A 177 -19.93 8.57 -12.58
C ILE A 177 -21.17 8.54 -13.47
N VAL A 178 -21.57 9.74 -13.88
CA VAL A 178 -22.70 10.01 -14.78
C VAL A 178 -22.29 11.07 -15.80
N ALA A 179 -23.12 11.28 -16.81
CA ALA A 179 -22.95 12.40 -17.73
C ALA A 179 -22.95 13.76 -16.99
N PRO A 180 -22.21 14.77 -17.49
CA PRO A 180 -22.13 16.09 -16.86
C PRO A 180 -23.47 16.78 -16.63
N ASP A 181 -24.45 16.57 -17.51
CA ASP A 181 -25.79 17.18 -17.49
C ASP A 181 -26.84 16.36 -16.71
N ASN A 182 -26.48 15.19 -16.19
CA ASN A 182 -27.38 14.39 -15.37
C ASN A 182 -27.79 15.18 -14.11
N PRO A 183 -29.09 15.42 -13.85
CA PRO A 183 -29.56 16.36 -12.83
C PRO A 183 -29.55 15.78 -11.41
N LEU A 184 -29.29 14.48 -11.23
CA LEU A 184 -29.35 13.85 -9.91
C LEU A 184 -28.23 14.38 -9.01
N PRO A 185 -28.52 15.01 -7.85
CA PRO A 185 -27.49 15.67 -7.07
C PRO A 185 -26.62 14.71 -6.25
N ARG A 186 -27.15 13.54 -5.89
CA ARG A 186 -26.51 12.52 -5.04
C ARG A 186 -27.23 11.19 -5.17
N LEU A 187 -26.57 10.11 -4.75
CA LEU A 187 -27.11 8.75 -4.74
C LEU A 187 -26.79 8.05 -3.41
N SER A 188 -27.75 7.34 -2.83
CA SER A 188 -27.46 6.54 -1.64
C SER A 188 -26.68 5.27 -2.01
N THR A 189 -25.82 4.76 -1.13
CA THR A 189 -25.10 3.49 -1.37
C THR A 189 -26.04 2.30 -1.57
N ARG A 190 -27.21 2.32 -0.93
CA ARG A 190 -28.28 1.32 -1.13
C ARG A 190 -28.83 1.39 -2.55
N ASP A 191 -29.15 2.59 -3.02
CA ASP A 191 -29.70 2.80 -4.36
C ASP A 191 -28.67 2.54 -5.45
N LEU A 192 -27.40 2.87 -5.20
CA LEU A 192 -26.30 2.47 -6.06
C LEU A 192 -26.22 0.95 -6.19
N ALA A 193 -26.31 0.20 -5.09
CA ALA A 193 -26.29 -1.26 -5.15
C ALA A 193 -27.48 -1.83 -5.93
N ARG A 194 -28.69 -1.27 -5.73
CA ARG A 194 -29.90 -1.63 -6.50
C ARG A 194 -29.77 -1.33 -7.99
N ALA A 195 -29.17 -0.20 -8.33
CA ALA A 195 -28.88 0.18 -9.71
C ALA A 195 -27.90 -0.82 -10.34
N LEU A 196 -26.72 -1.01 -9.71
CA LEU A 196 -25.69 -1.92 -10.23
C LEU A 196 -26.14 -3.38 -10.33
N SER A 197 -27.09 -3.82 -9.50
CA SER A 197 -27.67 -5.17 -9.57
C SER A 197 -28.77 -5.35 -10.61
N GLY A 198 -29.20 -4.26 -11.28
CA GLY A 198 -30.30 -4.28 -12.24
C GLY A 198 -31.70 -4.33 -11.60
N GLU A 199 -31.81 -4.14 -10.28
CA GLU A 199 -33.11 -4.02 -9.59
C GLU A 199 -33.82 -2.70 -9.90
N VAL A 200 -33.10 -1.73 -10.46
CA VAL A 200 -33.62 -0.45 -10.95
C VAL A 200 -33.25 -0.32 -12.42
N ALA A 201 -34.22 0.07 -13.25
CA ALA A 201 -34.04 0.23 -14.69
C ALA A 201 -34.35 1.66 -15.18
N ASN A 202 -34.86 2.53 -14.31
CA ASN A 202 -35.20 3.92 -14.64
C ASN A 202 -34.70 4.90 -13.57
N TRP A 203 -34.18 6.04 -14.01
CA TRP A 203 -33.71 7.12 -13.13
C TRP A 203 -34.80 7.67 -12.21
N ALA A 204 -36.08 7.63 -12.59
CA ALA A 204 -37.20 8.05 -11.75
C ALA A 204 -37.29 7.28 -10.43
N GLU A 205 -36.89 6.00 -10.41
CA GLU A 205 -36.86 5.17 -9.20
C GLU A 205 -35.77 5.61 -8.21
N LEU A 206 -34.81 6.41 -8.68
CA LEU A 206 -33.70 6.97 -7.91
C LEU A 206 -33.91 8.46 -7.60
N GLY A 207 -35.08 9.01 -7.93
CA GLY A 207 -35.39 10.44 -7.78
C GLY A 207 -34.83 11.33 -8.89
N GLY A 208 -34.41 10.73 -10.01
CA GLY A 208 -34.00 11.40 -11.24
C GLY A 208 -35.16 11.61 -12.23
N PRO A 209 -34.86 12.00 -13.48
CA PRO A 209 -35.85 12.16 -14.54
C PRO A 209 -36.39 10.80 -14.99
N ASP A 210 -37.59 10.77 -15.58
CA ASP A 210 -38.17 9.56 -16.19
C ASP A 210 -37.43 9.21 -17.49
N ARG A 211 -36.34 8.46 -17.33
CA ARG A 211 -35.39 8.07 -18.38
C ARG A 211 -34.81 6.70 -18.05
N PRO A 212 -34.49 5.88 -19.07
CA PRO A 212 -33.84 4.60 -18.85
C PRO A 212 -32.50 4.80 -18.12
N LEU A 213 -32.17 3.86 -17.24
CA LEU A 213 -30.85 3.74 -16.64
C LEU A 213 -30.00 2.81 -17.50
N VAL A 214 -28.86 3.29 -18.01
CA VAL A 214 -27.92 2.48 -18.81
C VAL A 214 -26.67 2.22 -17.99
N LEU A 215 -26.33 0.96 -17.76
CA LEU A 215 -25.17 0.60 -16.94
C LEU A 215 -23.96 0.34 -17.82
N HIS A 216 -22.89 1.10 -17.58
CA HIS A 216 -21.61 0.93 -18.23
C HIS A 216 -20.63 0.25 -17.27
N ALA A 217 -19.78 -0.63 -17.78
CA ALA A 217 -18.77 -1.34 -16.98
C ALA A 217 -17.53 -1.71 -17.80
N LEU A 218 -16.51 -2.20 -17.08
CA LEU A 218 -15.35 -2.89 -17.67
C LEU A 218 -15.67 -4.38 -17.92
N PRO A 219 -14.81 -5.13 -18.62
CA PRO A 219 -14.98 -6.56 -18.80
C PRO A 219 -14.87 -7.29 -17.45
N ALA A 220 -15.57 -8.41 -17.28
CA ALA A 220 -15.60 -9.12 -15.99
C ALA A 220 -14.22 -9.60 -15.50
N ALA A 221 -13.26 -9.82 -16.41
CA ALA A 221 -11.89 -10.20 -16.09
C ALA A 221 -11.03 -9.04 -15.58
N ASP A 222 -11.51 -7.80 -15.67
CA ASP A 222 -10.81 -6.63 -15.14
C ASP A 222 -10.78 -6.65 -13.60
N GLY A 223 -9.64 -6.25 -13.03
CA GLY A 223 -9.42 -6.31 -11.58
C GLY A 223 -10.31 -5.38 -10.76
N LEU A 224 -10.70 -4.23 -11.30
CA LEU A 224 -11.65 -3.32 -10.65
C LEU A 224 -13.08 -3.88 -10.76
N GLN A 225 -13.45 -4.41 -11.91
CA GLN A 225 -14.76 -5.02 -12.13
C GLN A 225 -14.98 -6.25 -11.24
N ALA A 226 -13.97 -7.11 -11.12
CA ALA A 226 -13.98 -8.27 -10.22
C ALA A 226 -14.13 -7.83 -8.75
N ALA A 227 -13.37 -6.82 -8.33
CA ALA A 227 -13.42 -6.31 -6.97
C ALA A 227 -14.76 -5.59 -6.65
N LEU A 228 -15.41 -5.01 -7.65
CA LEU A 228 -16.77 -4.45 -7.52
C LEU A 228 -17.82 -5.57 -7.40
N ALA A 229 -17.71 -6.61 -8.22
CA ALA A 229 -18.61 -7.77 -8.17
C ALA A 229 -18.51 -8.52 -6.84
N ALA A 230 -17.30 -8.69 -6.30
CA ALA A 230 -17.06 -9.29 -4.99
C ALA A 230 -17.75 -8.49 -3.86
N ARG A 231 -17.66 -7.15 -3.90
CA ARG A 231 -18.34 -6.27 -2.94
C ARG A 231 -19.87 -6.29 -3.07
N LEU A 232 -20.38 -6.39 -4.30
CA LEU A 232 -21.82 -6.46 -4.58
C LEU A 232 -22.40 -7.86 -4.29
N GLY A 233 -21.56 -8.90 -4.25
CA GLY A 233 -21.95 -10.30 -4.13
C GLY A 233 -22.55 -10.89 -5.41
N ARG A 234 -22.47 -10.16 -6.54
CA ARG A 234 -22.93 -10.57 -7.87
C ARG A 234 -22.30 -9.66 -8.94
N PRO A 235 -22.27 -10.07 -10.22
CA PRO A 235 -21.82 -9.20 -11.31
C PRO A 235 -22.68 -7.94 -11.43
N VAL A 236 -22.07 -6.84 -11.90
CA VAL A 236 -22.81 -5.65 -12.30
C VAL A 236 -23.66 -5.99 -13.54
N ALA A 237 -24.93 -5.58 -13.53
CA ALA A 237 -25.88 -5.81 -14.62
C ALA A 237 -25.65 -4.85 -15.81
N ALA A 238 -24.40 -4.71 -16.24
CA ALA A 238 -24.00 -3.78 -17.28
C ALA A 238 -24.61 -4.12 -18.65
N THR A 239 -25.07 -3.10 -19.35
CA THR A 239 -25.60 -3.20 -20.73
C THR A 239 -24.59 -2.74 -21.77
N VAL A 240 -23.59 -1.97 -21.36
CA VAL A 240 -22.49 -1.49 -22.21
C VAL A 240 -21.16 -1.81 -21.54
N THR A 241 -20.24 -2.39 -22.30
CA THR A 241 -18.90 -2.74 -21.82
C THR A 241 -17.84 -1.94 -22.57
N HIS A 242 -16.84 -1.46 -21.83
CA HIS A 242 -15.71 -0.70 -22.35
C HIS A 242 -14.41 -1.47 -22.10
N PRO A 243 -13.40 -1.37 -22.99
CA PRO A 243 -12.14 -2.12 -22.83
C PRO A 243 -11.26 -1.62 -21.69
N ASP A 244 -11.34 -0.34 -21.33
CA ASP A 244 -10.46 0.30 -20.35
C ASP A 244 -11.18 1.43 -19.59
N LEU A 245 -10.56 1.92 -18.51
CA LEU A 245 -11.15 2.98 -17.68
C LEU A 245 -11.33 4.32 -18.43
N ALA A 246 -10.48 4.61 -19.40
CA ALA A 246 -10.53 5.86 -20.15
C ALA A 246 -11.75 5.91 -21.08
N SER A 247 -11.97 4.85 -21.85
CA SER A 247 -13.14 4.68 -22.72
C SER A 247 -14.44 4.54 -21.91
N LEU A 248 -14.40 3.92 -20.73
CA LEU A 248 -15.53 3.91 -19.80
C LEU A 248 -15.96 5.33 -19.40
N ALA A 249 -15.00 6.13 -18.93
CA ALA A 249 -15.26 7.52 -18.51
C ALA A 249 -15.77 8.37 -19.67
N GLU A 250 -15.18 8.22 -20.86
CA GLU A 250 -15.61 8.95 -22.05
C GLU A 250 -17.01 8.53 -22.53
N GLY A 251 -17.29 7.23 -22.52
CA GLY A 251 -18.60 6.68 -22.87
C GLY A 251 -19.70 7.17 -21.93
N VAL A 252 -19.44 7.19 -20.62
CA VAL A 252 -20.37 7.73 -19.61
C VAL A 252 -20.56 9.23 -19.78
N ALA A 253 -19.50 9.99 -20.07
CA ALA A 253 -19.60 11.44 -20.27
C ALA A 253 -20.46 11.81 -21.50
N ARG A 254 -20.54 10.92 -22.50
CA ARG A 254 -21.32 11.10 -23.74
C ARG A 254 -22.74 10.56 -23.68
N ASP A 255 -23.08 9.74 -22.70
CA ASP A 255 -24.41 9.13 -22.55
C ASP A 255 -25.17 9.73 -21.35
N PRO A 256 -26.18 10.60 -21.58
CA PRO A 256 -26.98 11.22 -20.51
C PRO A 256 -27.69 10.24 -19.58
N TYR A 257 -27.83 8.98 -19.99
CA TYR A 257 -28.51 7.92 -19.25
C TYR A 257 -27.56 6.99 -18.51
N ALA A 258 -26.25 7.15 -18.72
CA ALA A 258 -25.25 6.24 -18.20
C ALA A 258 -24.98 6.41 -16.70
N LEU A 259 -24.76 5.27 -16.05
CA LEU A 259 -24.17 5.14 -14.73
C LEU A 259 -23.05 4.09 -14.79
N ALA A 260 -21.88 4.42 -14.25
CA ALA A 260 -20.79 3.46 -14.04
C ALA A 260 -20.10 3.71 -12.70
N ILE A 261 -19.24 2.77 -12.29
CA ILE A 261 -18.25 2.98 -11.23
C ILE A 261 -16.86 3.09 -11.87
N THR A 262 -16.10 4.10 -11.46
CA THR A 262 -14.67 4.24 -11.83
C THR A 262 -13.87 4.69 -10.60
N GLY A 263 -12.55 4.60 -10.67
CA GLY A 263 -11.66 5.24 -9.70
C GLY A 263 -11.61 6.76 -9.88
N ARG A 264 -11.35 7.50 -8.80
CA ARG A 264 -11.12 8.95 -8.85
C ARG A 264 -9.96 9.29 -9.79
N SER A 265 -8.95 8.42 -9.85
CA SER A 265 -7.82 8.52 -10.78
C SER A 265 -8.22 8.52 -12.27
N ALA A 266 -9.40 7.96 -12.59
CA ALA A 266 -9.86 7.75 -13.96
C ALA A 266 -11.28 8.32 -14.21
N GLN A 267 -11.66 9.39 -13.52
CA GLN A 267 -12.96 10.05 -13.72
C GLN A 267 -13.11 10.68 -15.11
N GLY A 268 -12.00 11.15 -15.71
CA GLY A 268 -12.02 11.86 -16.99
C GLY A 268 -12.91 13.11 -16.94
N THR A 269 -13.75 13.28 -17.97
CA THR A 269 -14.72 14.39 -18.09
C THR A 269 -16.10 14.05 -17.54
N ALA A 270 -16.34 12.80 -17.12
CA ALA A 270 -17.60 12.41 -16.49
C ALA A 270 -17.75 13.11 -15.13
N ARG A 271 -19.00 13.28 -14.70
CA ARG A 271 -19.29 13.89 -13.39
C ARG A 271 -19.35 12.80 -12.32
N ALA A 272 -18.52 12.91 -11.29
CA ALA A 272 -18.68 12.11 -10.09
C ALA A 272 -20.02 12.46 -9.40
N LEU A 273 -20.83 11.44 -9.13
CA LEU A 273 -22.09 11.57 -8.43
C LEU A 273 -21.86 11.40 -6.92
N PRO A 274 -22.10 12.44 -6.09
CA PRO A 274 -21.88 12.34 -4.66
C PRO A 274 -22.66 11.18 -4.03
N LEU A 275 -22.01 10.45 -3.12
CA LEU A 275 -22.65 9.37 -2.38
C LEU A 275 -23.17 9.84 -1.03
N THR A 276 -24.27 9.22 -0.59
CA THR A 276 -24.69 9.25 0.80
C THR A 276 -24.83 7.84 1.35
N ASP A 277 -24.81 7.72 2.67
CA ASP A 277 -25.32 6.51 3.31
C ASP A 277 -26.86 6.41 3.17
N SER A 278 -27.46 5.43 3.84
CA SER A 278 -28.92 5.25 3.86
C SER A 278 -29.70 6.33 4.59
N CYS A 279 -29.05 7.16 5.40
CA CYS A 279 -29.66 8.23 6.19
C CYS A 279 -29.35 9.63 5.64
N GLY A 280 -28.65 9.72 4.52
CA GLY A 280 -28.30 10.98 3.86
C GLY A 280 -27.01 11.61 4.38
N PHE A 281 -26.21 10.91 5.19
CA PHE A 281 -24.89 11.37 5.57
C PHE A 281 -23.98 11.39 4.33
N PRO A 282 -23.33 12.52 4.04
CA PRO A 282 -22.48 12.65 2.86
C PRO A 282 -21.24 11.77 2.99
N LEU A 283 -20.94 11.02 1.93
CA LEU A 283 -19.76 10.17 1.82
C LEU A 283 -18.81 10.79 0.78
N GLN A 284 -17.80 11.49 1.26
CA GLN A 284 -16.88 12.24 0.41
C GLN A 284 -15.64 11.39 0.06
N PRO A 285 -15.26 11.25 -1.22
CA PRO A 285 -14.05 10.53 -1.66
C PRO A 285 -12.76 11.37 -1.49
N SER A 286 -12.64 12.10 -0.37
CA SER A 286 -11.46 12.92 -0.10
C SER A 286 -10.24 12.05 0.25
N PRO A 287 -9.00 12.48 -0.03
CA PRO A 287 -7.81 11.73 0.35
C PRO A 287 -7.79 11.36 1.84
N VAL A 288 -8.18 12.28 2.73
CA VAL A 288 -8.26 12.03 4.18
C VAL A 288 -9.30 10.97 4.50
N ALA A 289 -10.51 11.06 3.94
CA ALA A 289 -11.57 10.10 4.19
C ALA A 289 -11.22 8.70 3.67
N VAL A 290 -10.53 8.62 2.53
CA VAL A 290 -10.09 7.33 1.96
C VAL A 290 -8.96 6.72 2.78
N LYS A 291 -7.94 7.50 3.16
CA LYS A 291 -6.85 7.04 4.04
C LYS A 291 -7.38 6.55 5.39
N ALA A 292 -8.35 7.27 5.95
CA ALA A 292 -8.99 6.92 7.21
C ALA A 292 -10.04 5.81 7.09
N GLY A 293 -10.32 5.33 5.88
CA GLY A 293 -11.34 4.30 5.63
C GLY A 293 -12.77 4.77 5.93
N ASP A 294 -13.02 6.08 5.98
CA ASP A 294 -14.34 6.70 6.17
C ASP A 294 -15.19 6.63 4.89
N TYR A 295 -14.55 6.49 3.73
CA TYR A 295 -15.22 6.31 2.45
C TYR A 295 -15.43 4.82 2.14
N PRO A 296 -16.68 4.32 1.98
CA PRO A 296 -16.96 2.88 1.90
C PRO A 296 -16.50 2.21 0.60
N LEU A 297 -16.21 3.02 -0.42
CA LEU A 297 -15.75 2.56 -1.73
C LEU A 297 -14.26 2.85 -1.94
N ALA A 298 -13.49 2.97 -0.85
CA ALA A 298 -12.04 2.95 -0.94
C ALA A 298 -11.57 1.64 -1.61
N LEU A 299 -10.64 1.76 -2.55
CA LEU A 299 -10.02 0.65 -3.25
C LEU A 299 -8.53 0.62 -2.93
N PRO A 300 -8.11 -0.25 -1.99
CA PRO A 300 -6.69 -0.48 -1.79
C PRO A 300 -6.09 -1.20 -3.00
N LEU A 301 -4.92 -0.72 -3.41
CA LEU A 301 -4.07 -1.37 -4.41
C LEU A 301 -2.95 -2.07 -3.65
N TYR A 302 -2.85 -3.38 -3.81
CA TYR A 302 -1.89 -4.21 -3.11
C TYR A 302 -0.71 -4.55 -4.02
N LEU A 303 0.49 -4.50 -3.46
CA LEU A 303 1.64 -5.19 -4.02
C LEU A 303 1.78 -6.53 -3.31
N LEU A 304 1.55 -7.61 -4.05
CA LEU A 304 1.61 -8.99 -3.57
C LEU A 304 3.00 -9.57 -3.81
N THR A 305 3.54 -10.24 -2.79
CA THR A 305 4.85 -10.91 -2.84
C THR A 305 4.73 -12.37 -2.41
N PRO A 306 5.57 -13.27 -2.96
CA PRO A 306 5.62 -14.65 -2.54
C PRO A 306 6.33 -14.78 -1.18
N ARG A 307 6.10 -15.89 -0.46
CA ARG A 307 6.79 -16.20 0.82
C ARG A 307 8.18 -16.81 0.59
N ARG A 308 8.95 -16.21 -0.30
CA ARG A 308 10.34 -16.57 -0.59
C ARG A 308 11.21 -15.30 -0.62
N ARG A 309 12.52 -15.47 -0.57
CA ARG A 309 13.45 -14.34 -0.67
C ARG A 309 13.38 -13.75 -2.08
N LEU A 310 13.16 -12.43 -2.15
CA LEU A 310 13.19 -11.68 -3.40
C LEU A 310 14.60 -11.15 -3.68
N PRO A 311 14.93 -10.84 -4.96
CA PRO A 311 16.16 -10.13 -5.32
C PRO A 311 16.34 -8.87 -4.47
N LEU A 312 17.59 -8.51 -4.16
CA LEU A 312 17.86 -7.36 -3.27
C LEU A 312 17.18 -6.08 -3.74
N VAL A 313 17.27 -5.74 -5.03
CA VAL A 313 16.64 -4.53 -5.58
C VAL A 313 15.12 -4.53 -5.40
N ALA A 314 14.47 -5.69 -5.45
CA ALA A 314 13.04 -5.79 -5.15
C ALA A 314 12.76 -5.54 -3.66
N ARG A 315 13.61 -6.05 -2.76
CA ARG A 315 13.50 -5.77 -1.32
C ARG A 315 13.72 -4.29 -0.99
N GLU A 316 14.75 -3.67 -1.58
CA GLU A 316 15.02 -2.23 -1.45
C GLU A 316 13.86 -1.39 -1.99
N LEU A 317 13.27 -1.77 -3.12
CA LEU A 317 12.07 -1.12 -3.66
C LEU A 317 10.88 -1.26 -2.69
N LEU A 318 10.68 -2.44 -2.11
CA LEU A 318 9.61 -2.69 -1.12
C LEU A 318 9.78 -1.87 0.16
N ASP A 319 11.01 -1.66 0.61
CA ASP A 319 11.32 -0.84 1.78
C ASP A 319 11.18 0.66 1.46
N PHE A 320 11.58 1.06 0.24
CA PHE A 320 11.40 2.42 -0.26
C PHE A 320 9.94 2.87 -0.28
N LEU A 321 8.98 1.94 -0.46
CA LEU A 321 7.55 2.28 -0.53
C LEU A 321 7.06 3.10 0.67
N SER A 322 7.59 2.90 1.87
CA SER A 322 7.17 3.63 3.07
C SER A 322 7.80 5.03 3.21
N THR A 323 8.69 5.44 2.29
CA THR A 323 9.41 6.71 2.40
C THR A 323 8.61 7.89 1.83
N PRO A 324 8.83 9.13 2.32
CA PRO A 324 8.14 10.31 1.80
C PRO A 324 8.27 10.51 0.27
N PRO A 325 9.44 10.30 -0.37
CA PRO A 325 9.55 10.39 -1.83
C PRO A 325 8.66 9.39 -2.58
N ALA A 326 8.54 8.15 -2.09
CA ALA A 326 7.63 7.15 -2.68
C ALA A 326 6.16 7.60 -2.59
N GLN A 327 5.77 8.11 -1.41
CA GLN A 327 4.40 8.60 -1.18
C GLN A 327 4.06 9.79 -2.08
N GLN A 328 5.02 10.70 -2.31
CA GLN A 328 4.87 11.81 -3.25
C GLN A 328 4.75 11.33 -4.70
N ALA A 329 5.54 10.33 -5.10
CA ALA A 329 5.46 9.75 -6.44
C ALA A 329 4.08 9.11 -6.71
N ILE A 330 3.53 8.39 -5.72
CA ILE A 330 2.17 7.82 -5.79
C ILE A 330 1.12 8.91 -5.93
N ALA A 331 1.19 9.96 -5.11
CA ALA A 331 0.25 11.09 -5.17
C ALA A 331 0.32 11.82 -6.53
N ALA A 332 1.52 12.00 -7.08
CA ALA A 332 1.75 12.62 -8.37
C ALA A 332 1.24 11.78 -9.55
N ALA A 333 1.03 10.47 -9.36
CA ALA A 333 0.39 9.58 -10.32
C ALA A 333 -1.15 9.66 -10.30
N GLY A 334 -1.75 10.51 -9.46
CA GLY A 334 -3.21 10.68 -9.35
C GLY A 334 -3.89 9.76 -8.33
N TYR A 335 -3.12 8.89 -7.67
CA TYR A 335 -3.60 7.99 -6.62
C TYR A 335 -3.49 8.62 -5.24
N ILE A 336 -4.13 8.01 -4.26
CA ILE A 336 -4.05 8.42 -2.86
C ILE A 336 -2.91 7.63 -2.22
N ASP A 337 -1.91 8.34 -1.73
CA ASP A 337 -0.79 7.75 -1.01
C ASP A 337 -1.23 7.23 0.38
N ARG A 338 -0.30 6.71 1.17
CA ARG A 338 -0.53 6.16 2.52
C ARG A 338 0.06 7.03 3.63
N ALA A 339 0.76 8.12 3.29
CA ALA A 339 1.34 8.99 4.31
C ALA A 339 0.23 9.55 5.21
N PRO A 340 0.36 9.42 6.54
CA PRO A 340 -0.63 9.94 7.48
C PRO A 340 -0.83 11.44 7.31
N MET A 341 -2.09 11.86 7.25
CA MET A 341 -2.46 13.27 7.18
C MET A 341 -3.09 13.69 8.51
N ARG A 342 -2.77 14.91 8.96
CA ARG A 342 -3.54 15.56 10.02
C ARG A 342 -4.81 16.13 9.41
N ALA A 343 -5.94 15.78 9.99
CA ALA A 343 -7.25 16.31 9.67
C ALA A 343 -7.69 17.19 10.83
N ALA A 344 -7.90 18.47 10.54
CA ALA A 344 -8.59 19.33 11.49
C ALA A 344 -10.01 18.77 11.68
N LEU A 345 -10.44 18.72 12.93
CA LEU A 345 -11.76 18.22 13.28
C LEU A 345 -12.92 19.11 12.79
N ALA A 346 -12.60 20.24 12.17
CA ALA A 346 -13.55 21.17 11.57
C ALA A 346 -14.36 20.59 10.37
N ASP A 347 -14.41 19.26 10.21
CA ASP A 347 -15.48 18.58 9.47
C ASP A 347 -16.80 18.75 10.23
N GLY A 348 -17.38 19.95 10.18
CA GLY A 348 -18.66 20.27 10.80
C GLY A 348 -19.77 19.29 10.39
N ALA A 349 -19.66 18.64 9.22
CA ALA A 349 -20.55 17.57 8.79
C ALA A 349 -20.58 16.37 9.76
N ARG A 350 -19.43 15.94 10.31
CA ARG A 350 -19.37 14.80 11.24
C ARG A 350 -20.02 15.14 12.58
N LEU A 351 -19.80 16.35 13.07
CA LEU A 351 -20.44 16.82 14.30
C LEU A 351 -21.95 17.02 14.11
N ILE A 352 -22.37 17.58 12.97
CA ILE A 352 -23.80 17.69 12.62
C ILE A 352 -24.45 16.30 12.58
N ASN A 353 -23.78 15.30 12.00
CA ASN A 353 -24.29 13.93 11.99
C ASN A 353 -24.39 13.34 13.39
N ALA A 354 -23.37 13.54 14.24
CA ALA A 354 -23.42 13.12 15.64
C ALA A 354 -24.61 13.75 16.38
N ILE A 355 -24.83 15.06 16.24
CA ILE A 355 -25.96 15.76 16.86
C ILE A 355 -27.30 15.21 16.35
N ARG A 356 -27.42 14.93 15.05
CA ARG A 356 -28.63 14.36 14.45
C ARG A 356 -28.91 12.93 14.89
N ALA A 357 -27.86 12.18 15.24
CA ALA A 357 -27.94 10.79 15.67
C ALA A 357 -28.02 10.64 17.20
N VAL A 358 -28.13 11.74 17.97
CA VAL A 358 -28.31 11.66 19.42
C VAL A 358 -29.68 11.03 19.71
N GLU A 359 -29.64 9.81 20.24
CA GLU A 359 -30.77 9.15 20.89
C GLU A 359 -30.73 9.36 22.41
N ASP A 360 -31.84 9.08 23.09
CA ASP A 360 -31.97 9.23 24.54
C ASP A 360 -30.85 8.50 25.28
N GLY A 361 -30.03 9.24 26.05
CA GLY A 361 -28.93 8.68 26.84
C GLY A 361 -27.54 8.70 26.19
N SER A 362 -27.41 9.14 24.92
CA SER A 362 -26.11 9.25 24.21
C SER A 362 -25.40 10.61 24.37
N LEU A 363 -26.11 11.61 24.90
CA LEU A 363 -25.60 12.97 25.09
C LEU A 363 -24.36 13.05 26.02
N PRO A 364 -24.28 12.31 27.15
CA PRO A 364 -23.08 12.31 27.99
C PRO A 364 -21.83 11.83 27.23
N GLN A 365 -21.97 10.85 26.34
CA GLN A 365 -20.88 10.33 25.52
C GLN A 365 -20.45 11.36 24.48
N LEU A 366 -21.40 12.07 23.86
CA LEU A 366 -21.11 13.17 22.95
C LEU A 366 -20.40 14.33 23.67
N HIS A 367 -20.78 14.65 24.91
CA HIS A 367 -20.09 15.66 25.72
C HIS A 367 -18.65 15.26 26.04
N ARG A 368 -18.43 14.03 26.53
CA ARG A 368 -17.07 13.50 26.78
C ARG A 368 -16.22 13.47 25.52
N LEU A 369 -16.84 13.16 24.38
CA LEU A 369 -16.18 13.19 23.09
C LEU A 369 -15.77 14.63 22.76
N ALA A 370 -16.67 15.60 22.84
CA ALA A 370 -16.37 17.01 22.59
C ALA A 370 -15.26 17.56 23.48
N GLU A 371 -15.19 17.16 24.76
CA GLU A 371 -14.09 17.51 25.66
C GLU A 371 -12.76 16.89 25.22
N THR A 372 -12.77 15.59 24.86
CA THR A 372 -11.56 14.89 24.36
C THR A 372 -11.08 15.46 23.02
N MET A 373 -12.02 15.95 22.21
CA MET A 373 -11.79 16.58 20.92
C MET A 373 -11.19 17.98 21.02
N ALA A 374 -11.33 18.65 22.16
CA ALA A 374 -11.00 20.06 22.29
C ALA A 374 -9.49 20.30 22.09
N GLY A 375 -9.12 20.86 20.94
CA GLY A 375 -7.72 21.12 20.57
C GLY A 375 -6.95 19.90 20.05
N ALA A 376 -7.61 18.75 19.88
CA ALA A 376 -7.01 17.56 19.31
C ALA A 376 -7.11 17.54 17.77
N GLU A 377 -6.10 16.97 17.11
CA GLU A 377 -6.09 16.73 15.68
C GLU A 377 -6.26 15.24 15.39
N ARG A 378 -7.12 14.89 14.43
CA ARG A 378 -7.25 13.49 14.00
C ARG A 378 -6.18 13.17 12.97
N LEU A 379 -5.51 12.04 13.10
CA LEU A 379 -4.72 11.47 12.01
C LEU A 379 -5.62 10.66 11.07
N SER A 380 -5.28 10.64 9.78
CA SER A 380 -5.94 9.79 8.78
C SER A 380 -5.65 8.30 8.96
N LEU A 381 -5.01 7.90 10.07
CA LEU A 381 -4.84 6.51 10.46
C LEU A 381 -6.08 6.06 11.23
N SER A 382 -6.66 4.96 10.82
CA SER A 382 -7.79 4.34 11.51
C SER A 382 -7.70 2.83 11.37
N PHE A 383 -8.14 2.14 12.41
CA PHE A 383 -8.04 0.69 12.53
C PHE A 383 -9.42 0.07 12.43
N ARG A 384 -9.52 -0.94 11.58
CA ARG A 384 -10.72 -1.74 11.35
C ARG A 384 -10.40 -3.20 11.58
N PHE A 385 -11.46 -3.97 11.76
CA PHE A 385 -11.38 -5.37 12.16
C PHE A 385 -12.10 -6.26 11.14
N ASP A 386 -11.56 -7.44 10.90
CA ASP A 386 -12.20 -8.49 10.11
C ASP A 386 -13.34 -9.18 10.88
N ALA A 387 -13.94 -10.20 10.28
CA ALA A 387 -15.06 -10.93 10.89
C ALA A 387 -14.64 -11.69 12.16
N GLU A 388 -13.36 -12.02 12.27
CA GLU A 388 -12.72 -12.71 13.40
C GLU A 388 -12.30 -11.73 14.50
N GLY A 389 -12.38 -10.43 14.26
CA GLY A 389 -12.02 -9.37 15.19
C GLY A 389 -10.54 -9.01 15.21
N ALA A 390 -9.75 -9.51 14.26
CA ALA A 390 -8.35 -9.14 14.07
C ALA A 390 -8.23 -7.90 13.16
N LEU A 391 -7.09 -7.20 13.23
CA LEU A 391 -6.84 -6.05 12.36
C LEU A 391 -6.79 -6.49 10.89
N ASP A 392 -7.52 -5.77 10.04
CA ASP A 392 -7.45 -5.99 8.60
C ASP A 392 -6.04 -5.67 8.04
N PRO A 393 -5.72 -6.04 6.79
CA PRO A 393 -4.39 -5.79 6.22
C PRO A 393 -3.95 -4.31 6.26
N GLN A 394 -4.87 -3.38 6.03
CA GLN A 394 -4.58 -1.94 6.07
C GLN A 394 -4.30 -1.47 7.50
N GLY A 395 -5.07 -1.95 8.48
CA GLY A 395 -4.90 -1.67 9.90
C GLY A 395 -3.57 -2.19 10.44
N ARG A 396 -3.12 -3.37 10.01
CA ARG A 396 -1.81 -3.92 10.40
C ARG A 396 -0.63 -3.09 9.87
N GLU A 397 -0.73 -2.62 8.63
CA GLU A 397 0.28 -1.75 8.05
C GLU A 397 0.28 -0.36 8.71
N ALA A 398 -0.91 0.22 8.92
CA ALA A 398 -1.08 1.47 9.68
C ALA A 398 -0.51 1.39 11.10
N LEU A 399 -0.61 0.23 11.76
CA LEU A 399 -0.07 -0.01 13.10
C LEU A 399 1.45 0.03 13.09
N THR A 400 2.06 -0.61 12.09
CA THR A 400 3.52 -0.65 11.89
C THR A 400 4.06 0.74 11.58
N ASP A 401 3.37 1.50 10.71
CA ASP A 401 3.74 2.88 10.39
C ASP A 401 3.61 3.77 11.63
N LEU A 402 2.52 3.66 12.39
CA LEU A 402 2.32 4.42 13.63
C LEU A 402 3.42 4.13 14.68
N ALA A 403 3.76 2.86 14.90
CA ALA A 403 4.82 2.45 15.82
C ALA A 403 6.14 3.13 15.47
N ARG A 404 6.55 3.05 14.20
CA ARG A 404 7.78 3.69 13.69
C ARG A 404 7.76 5.20 13.91
N MET A 405 6.64 5.87 13.62
CA MET A 405 6.50 7.32 13.78
C MET A 405 6.65 7.74 15.25
N ILE A 406 6.13 6.95 16.19
CA ILE A 406 6.29 7.17 17.63
C ILE A 406 7.76 7.03 18.03
N GLU A 407 8.41 5.96 17.60
CA GLU A 407 9.82 5.65 17.94
C GLU A 407 10.80 6.73 17.46
N ILE A 408 10.57 7.31 16.28
CA ILE A 408 11.40 8.41 15.76
C ILE A 408 11.06 9.77 16.39
N GLY A 409 10.10 9.83 17.32
CA GLY A 409 9.72 11.03 18.05
C GLY A 409 8.89 12.03 17.23
N GLN A 410 8.14 11.56 16.23
CA GLN A 410 7.33 12.43 15.37
C GLN A 410 6.21 13.19 16.12
N PHE A 411 5.79 12.68 17.28
CA PHE A 411 4.70 13.24 18.09
C PHE A 411 5.14 13.79 19.45
N ARG A 412 6.42 14.18 19.60
CA ARG A 412 6.91 14.78 20.86
C ARG A 412 6.06 15.98 21.28
N GLY A 413 5.71 16.05 22.56
CA GLY A 413 4.86 17.10 23.11
C GLY A 413 3.37 16.93 22.77
N GLN A 414 2.98 15.78 22.23
CA GLN A 414 1.59 15.42 21.97
C GLN A 414 1.31 14.05 22.58
N ASP A 415 0.13 13.89 23.17
CA ASP A 415 -0.39 12.61 23.58
C ASP A 415 -1.19 11.98 22.44
N ILE A 416 -1.06 10.66 22.30
CA ILE A 416 -1.77 9.87 21.30
C ILE A 416 -2.98 9.23 21.98
N VAL A 417 -4.17 9.55 21.48
CA VAL A 417 -5.43 9.00 21.99
C VAL A 417 -6.06 8.09 20.93
N LEU A 418 -6.05 6.79 21.21
CA LEU A 418 -6.73 5.75 20.43
C LEU A 418 -8.21 5.76 20.79
N THR A 419 -9.02 6.26 19.87
CA THR A 419 -10.43 6.62 20.09
C THR A 419 -11.32 5.61 19.40
N GLY A 420 -11.95 4.71 20.17
CA GLY A 420 -12.84 3.68 19.67
C GLY A 420 -14.27 4.17 19.46
N PHE A 421 -14.88 3.73 18.35
CA PHE A 421 -16.30 3.89 18.03
C PHE A 421 -16.90 2.54 17.60
N SER A 422 -18.19 2.36 17.82
CA SER A 422 -18.91 1.15 17.47
C SER A 422 -20.40 1.41 17.24
N ASP A 423 -21.08 0.45 16.63
CA ASP A 423 -22.53 0.37 16.45
C ASP A 423 -23.23 -0.49 17.51
N GLY A 424 -24.56 -0.37 17.62
CA GLY A 424 -25.45 -1.26 18.39
C GLY A 424 -25.49 -1.03 19.91
N GLU A 425 -26.25 -1.86 20.62
CA GLU A 425 -26.56 -1.68 22.06
C GLU A 425 -25.31 -1.71 22.97
N ASP A 426 -24.34 -2.60 22.69
CA ASP A 426 -23.09 -2.72 23.44
C ASP A 426 -21.96 -1.81 22.91
N ALA A 427 -22.29 -0.76 22.15
CA ALA A 427 -21.30 0.05 21.43
C ALA A 427 -20.18 0.58 22.34
N LEU A 428 -20.51 1.06 23.55
CA LEU A 428 -19.50 1.62 24.45
C LEU A 428 -18.47 0.57 24.87
N ALA A 429 -18.92 -0.55 25.45
CA ALA A 429 -18.03 -1.62 25.89
C ALA A 429 -17.24 -2.26 24.73
N ARG A 430 -17.84 -2.35 23.53
CA ARG A 430 -17.12 -2.83 22.34
C ARG A 430 -16.03 -1.85 21.92
N SER A 431 -16.35 -0.56 21.85
CA SER A 431 -15.41 0.47 21.45
C SER A 431 -14.22 0.60 22.40
N GLU A 432 -14.44 0.43 23.71
CA GLU A 432 -13.38 0.41 24.73
C GLU A 432 -12.43 -0.79 24.54
N ARG A 433 -12.99 -1.99 24.36
CA ARG A 433 -12.19 -3.20 24.10
C ARG A 433 -11.38 -3.09 22.81
N GLN A 434 -11.99 -2.58 21.74
CA GLN A 434 -11.30 -2.38 20.47
C GLN A 434 -10.15 -1.37 20.60
N ALA A 435 -10.38 -0.22 21.23
CA ALA A 435 -9.33 0.77 21.46
C ALA A 435 -8.18 0.22 22.31
N ALA A 436 -8.49 -0.54 23.36
CA ALA A 436 -7.49 -1.21 24.19
C ALA A 436 -6.70 -2.29 23.41
N SER A 437 -7.36 -3.05 22.53
CA SER A 437 -6.70 -4.06 21.70
C SER A 437 -5.69 -3.44 20.73
N VAL A 438 -6.03 -2.29 20.14
CA VAL A 438 -5.11 -1.54 19.27
C VAL A 438 -3.93 -0.99 20.09
N ALA A 439 -4.17 -0.50 21.30
CA ALA A 439 -3.11 -0.04 22.19
C ALA A 439 -2.13 -1.16 22.54
N ALA A 440 -2.63 -2.35 22.85
CA ALA A 440 -1.81 -3.53 23.12
C ALA A 440 -1.01 -3.95 21.88
N ALA A 441 -1.65 -4.04 20.72
CA ALA A 441 -0.98 -4.37 19.47
C ALA A 441 0.10 -3.35 19.10
N LEU A 442 -0.14 -2.05 19.35
CA LEU A 442 0.83 -0.99 19.13
C LEU A 442 2.05 -1.15 20.05
N ALA A 443 1.82 -1.46 21.33
CA ALA A 443 2.89 -1.71 22.28
C ALA A 443 3.73 -2.95 21.90
N GLU A 444 3.11 -4.00 21.37
CA GLU A 444 3.81 -5.18 20.84
C GLU A 444 4.60 -4.90 19.56
N ALA A 445 4.12 -3.98 18.72
CA ALA A 445 4.78 -3.60 17.48
C ALA A 445 6.00 -2.67 17.70
N MET A 446 6.05 -1.97 18.83
CA MET A 446 7.16 -1.10 19.19
C MET A 446 8.36 -1.90 19.72
N THR A 447 9.55 -1.53 19.25
CA THR A 447 10.85 -2.11 19.63
C THR A 447 11.48 -1.42 20.84
N GLY A 448 11.04 -0.19 21.15
CA GLY A 448 11.48 0.59 22.30
C GLY A 448 10.33 1.35 22.97
N PRO A 449 10.56 1.96 24.14
CA PRO A 449 9.53 2.77 24.79
C PRO A 449 9.19 4.01 23.95
N ALA A 450 7.95 4.48 24.07
CA ALA A 450 7.57 5.79 23.53
C ALA A 450 8.42 6.90 24.17
N PRO A 451 8.68 8.02 23.47
CA PRO A 451 9.32 9.19 24.07
C PRO A 451 8.59 9.64 25.33
N GLU A 452 9.31 10.10 26.35
CA GLU A 452 8.71 10.54 27.62
C GLU A 452 7.64 11.63 27.41
N GLU A 453 7.81 12.48 26.38
CA GLU A 453 6.87 13.54 26.01
C GLU A 453 5.63 13.07 25.21
N THR A 454 5.42 11.76 25.06
CA THR A 454 4.31 11.20 24.26
C THR A 454 3.64 10.05 25.02
N ALA A 455 2.45 10.28 25.58
CA ALA A 455 1.68 9.22 26.24
C ALA A 455 0.70 8.61 25.25
N ILE A 456 0.54 7.30 25.30
CA ILE A 456 -0.45 6.56 24.51
C ILE A 456 -1.60 6.21 25.44
N ARG A 457 -2.81 6.64 25.09
CA ARG A 457 -4.06 6.40 25.83
C ARG A 457 -5.10 5.77 24.91
N SER A 458 -6.01 4.99 25.46
CA SER A 458 -7.17 4.46 24.75
C SER A 458 -8.47 4.89 25.41
N ARG A 459 -9.49 5.26 24.63
CA ARG A 459 -10.82 5.66 25.09
C ARG A 459 -11.89 5.11 24.14
N GLY A 460 -13.02 4.65 24.69
CA GLY A 460 -14.19 4.26 23.89
C GLY A 460 -15.32 5.29 24.00
N PHE A 461 -15.98 5.57 22.88
CA PHE A 461 -17.08 6.54 22.80
C PHE A 461 -18.39 5.93 22.26
N GLY A 462 -18.43 4.62 22.07
CA GLY A 462 -19.61 3.93 21.54
C GLY A 462 -20.09 4.53 20.22
N ALA A 463 -21.38 4.83 20.15
CA ALA A 463 -22.03 5.37 18.95
C ALA A 463 -21.96 6.91 18.81
N ALA A 464 -21.17 7.61 19.64
CA ALA A 464 -21.22 9.08 19.75
C ALA A 464 -20.81 9.86 18.47
N LEU A 465 -20.12 9.23 17.52
CA LEU A 465 -19.69 9.86 16.26
C LEU A 465 -19.92 8.91 15.07
N PRO A 466 -21.18 8.71 14.66
CA PRO A 466 -21.50 7.80 13.58
C PRO A 466 -21.04 8.37 12.23
N MET A 467 -20.50 7.50 11.39
CA MET A 467 -20.10 7.78 10.01
C MET A 467 -21.20 7.42 9.01
N ALA A 468 -22.02 6.44 9.39
CA ALA A 468 -23.15 5.95 8.62
C ALA A 468 -24.23 5.44 9.57
N CYS A 469 -25.42 5.17 9.05
CA CYS A 469 -26.47 4.49 9.78
C CYS A 469 -26.23 2.99 9.92
N ASP A 470 -26.72 2.43 11.04
CA ASP A 470 -26.57 1.02 11.39
C ASP A 470 -27.56 0.09 10.65
N SER A 471 -28.40 0.64 9.78
CA SER A 471 -29.41 -0.09 9.00
C SER A 471 -28.81 -1.04 7.95
N THR A 472 -27.54 -0.86 7.59
CA THR A 472 -26.81 -1.70 6.64
C THR A 472 -25.52 -2.23 7.26
N GLU A 473 -25.07 -3.40 6.82
CA GLU A 473 -23.79 -3.96 7.30
C GLU A 473 -22.60 -3.07 6.92
N ALA A 474 -22.64 -2.46 5.73
CA ALA A 474 -21.63 -1.49 5.32
C ALA A 474 -21.56 -0.28 6.26
N GLY A 475 -22.72 0.25 6.67
CA GLY A 475 -22.79 1.36 7.61
C GLY A 475 -22.31 0.99 9.01
N ARG A 476 -22.74 -0.15 9.56
CA ARG A 476 -22.23 -0.67 10.84
C ARG A 476 -20.72 -0.88 10.81
N ARG A 477 -20.19 -1.45 9.72
CA ARG A 477 -18.75 -1.62 9.53
C ARG A 477 -18.02 -0.28 9.55
N LEU A 478 -18.56 0.78 8.91
CA LEU A 478 -17.97 2.12 8.97
C LEU A 478 -17.90 2.64 10.42
N ASN A 479 -18.91 2.33 11.24
CA ASN A 479 -18.98 2.76 12.64
C ASN A 479 -18.03 2.00 13.58
N ARG A 480 -17.71 0.72 13.30
CA ARG A 480 -16.71 -0.07 14.05
C ARG A 480 -15.29 0.31 13.64
N ARG A 481 -14.66 1.18 14.41
CA ARG A 481 -13.31 1.68 14.12
C ARG A 481 -12.60 2.21 15.35
N VAL A 482 -11.27 2.24 15.30
CA VAL A 482 -10.44 3.01 16.23
C VAL A 482 -9.71 4.08 15.45
N GLU A 483 -9.87 5.33 15.84
CA GLU A 483 -9.20 6.49 15.24
C GLU A 483 -7.97 6.89 16.07
N VAL A 484 -6.98 7.52 15.42
CA VAL A 484 -5.80 8.06 16.11
C VAL A 484 -5.91 9.57 16.23
N TRP A 485 -5.79 10.07 17.44
CA TRP A 485 -5.95 11.48 17.76
C TRP A 485 -4.70 11.98 18.48
N LEU A 486 -4.33 13.23 18.20
CA LEU A 486 -3.16 13.90 18.75
C LEU A 486 -3.62 15.07 19.60
N GLU A 487 -3.41 14.96 20.91
CA GLU A 487 -3.74 15.99 21.89
C GLU A 487 -2.47 16.73 22.27
N PRO A 488 -2.41 18.07 22.15
CA PRO A 488 -1.26 18.84 22.63
C PRO A 488 -1.04 18.60 24.12
N ARG A 489 0.17 18.18 24.50
CA ARG A 489 0.50 18.03 25.92
C ARG A 489 0.79 19.40 26.51
N VAL A 490 -0.11 19.89 27.35
CA VAL A 490 0.14 21.12 28.12
C VAL A 490 1.06 20.78 29.29
N THR A 491 2.37 20.98 29.11
CA THR A 491 3.33 20.92 30.23
C THR A 491 3.31 22.26 30.96
N GLY A 492 2.41 22.41 31.93
CA GLY A 492 2.37 23.59 32.79
C GLY A 492 1.02 23.75 33.48
N ASN A 493 1.06 23.79 34.81
CA ASN A 493 -0.09 24.09 35.68
C ASN A 493 -0.85 25.31 35.12
N PRO A 494 -2.17 25.25 34.83
CA PRO A 494 -2.93 26.47 34.72
C PRO A 494 -2.92 27.08 36.13
N ALA A 495 -2.12 28.12 36.32
CA ALA A 495 -2.13 28.86 37.57
C ALA A 495 -3.57 29.33 37.84
N PRO A 496 -4.08 29.17 39.07
CA PRO A 496 -5.43 29.56 39.44
C PRO A 496 -5.67 31.07 39.35
#